data_AF-A0A524F7H7-F1
#
_entry.id   AF-A0A524F7H7-F1
#
_cell.length_a   1.000
_cell.length_b   1.000
_cell.length_c   1.000
_cell.angle_alpha   90.00
_cell.angle_beta   90.00
_cell.angle_gamma   90.00
#
_symmetry.space_group_name_H-M   'P 1'
#
loop_
_entity.id
_entity.type
_entity.pdbx_description
1 polymer ?
#
loop_
_entity_poly.entity_id
_entity_poly.type
_entity_poly.pdbx_seq_one_letter_code
_entity_poly.pdbx_strand_id
1 'polypeptide(L)'
;MMGYLKEYIDALCEDCVSDRMNNVLNPKCRRRFLISVRILSSSPKSELPLFCYNQVVSNITRFIDGKTTLFTPIDVIIYNEDFFNLFFGKDAKEILNHTKDLTDDSIKKIVKIISKSNTPAIYSKTRKERPGILRTILKREKMIREGSFIYDLNPNFFIIWRSNTLFIADLRKGYAICNVHREPIESLDILEMIIPLYSEGKEFQITLQEIDQFPAKTSLQIGINRKALKNIADEQLDKKFTEITEELSPKFARTTFNFTDKLDLQIYVEVQRTSTFDDVNFVFNTISTLMEAESINLLNEI
;
A
#
# COMPACT_ATOMS: atom_id res chain seq x y z
N MET A 1 15.30 28.56 -10.12
CA MET A 1 15.76 27.19 -10.40
C MET A 1 14.62 26.27 -10.88
N MET A 2 13.40 26.35 -10.32
CA MET A 2 12.26 25.54 -10.81
C MET A 2 11.81 25.83 -12.25
N GLY A 3 11.93 27.08 -12.73
CA GLY A 3 11.54 27.44 -14.11
C GLY A 3 12.31 26.68 -15.19
N TYR A 4 13.65 26.67 -15.10
CA TYR A 4 14.52 25.94 -16.04
C TYR A 4 14.26 24.43 -16.08
N LEU A 5 13.96 23.81 -14.94
CA LEU A 5 13.64 22.38 -14.91
C LEU A 5 12.31 22.10 -15.63
N LYS A 6 11.30 22.93 -15.40
CA LYS A 6 10.00 22.81 -16.08
C LYS A 6 10.17 22.96 -17.60
N GLU A 7 10.84 24.02 -18.05
CA GLU A 7 11.10 24.28 -19.48
C GLU A 7 11.88 23.14 -20.14
N TYR A 8 12.88 22.58 -19.45
CA TYR A 8 13.64 21.44 -19.96
C TYR A 8 12.78 20.17 -20.07
N ILE A 9 11.93 19.88 -19.08
CA ILE A 9 11.00 18.75 -19.12
C ILE A 9 9.94 18.97 -20.21
N ASP A 10 9.48 20.21 -20.42
CA ASP A 10 8.55 20.58 -21.51
C ASP A 10 9.19 20.28 -22.87
N ALA A 11 10.39 20.78 -23.15
CA ALA A 11 11.11 20.50 -24.39
C ALA A 11 11.31 18.99 -24.63
N LEU A 12 11.73 18.24 -23.61
CA LEU A 12 11.88 16.79 -23.73
C LEU A 12 10.57 16.07 -24.02
N CYS A 13 9.45 16.54 -23.45
CA CYS A 13 8.13 15.99 -23.68
C CYS A 13 7.61 16.33 -25.08
N GLU A 14 7.81 17.56 -25.56
CA GLU A 14 7.43 17.99 -26.91
C GLU A 14 8.15 17.17 -27.98
N ASP A 15 9.48 17.03 -27.86
CA ASP A 15 10.29 16.17 -28.72
C ASP A 15 9.76 14.73 -28.74
N CYS A 16 9.44 14.19 -27.56
CA CYS A 16 8.95 12.83 -27.42
C CYS A 16 7.57 12.68 -28.08
N VAL A 17 6.65 13.61 -27.84
CA VAL A 17 5.27 13.59 -28.36
C VAL A 17 5.21 13.79 -29.88
N SER A 18 6.21 14.47 -30.46
CA SER A 18 6.33 14.65 -31.91
C SER A 18 6.43 13.30 -32.66
N ASP A 19 7.04 12.28 -32.06
CA ASP A 19 7.13 10.93 -32.59
C ASP A 19 6.19 9.95 -31.86
N ARG A 20 4.90 10.02 -32.22
CA ARG A 20 3.87 9.13 -31.68
C ARG A 20 4.17 7.65 -31.95
N MET A 21 4.75 7.33 -33.11
CA MET A 21 5.05 5.95 -33.48
C MET A 21 6.08 5.36 -32.53
N ASN A 22 7.16 6.11 -32.27
CA ASN A 22 8.17 5.71 -31.31
C ASN A 22 7.59 5.53 -29.90
N ASN A 23 6.67 6.40 -29.45
CA ASN A 23 6.04 6.24 -28.14
C ASN A 23 5.14 4.99 -28.04
N VAL A 24 4.48 4.60 -29.13
CA VAL A 24 3.70 3.36 -29.20
C VAL A 24 4.62 2.13 -29.19
N LEU A 25 5.70 2.17 -29.99
CA LEU A 25 6.62 1.07 -30.17
C LEU A 25 7.59 0.89 -29.00
N ASN A 26 7.81 1.93 -28.18
CA ASN A 26 8.69 1.89 -27.00
C ASN A 26 7.92 2.06 -25.69
N PRO A 27 7.15 1.05 -25.28
CA PRO A 27 6.33 1.12 -24.10
C PRO A 27 7.14 1.08 -22.80
N LYS A 28 8.47 0.90 -22.83
CA LYS A 28 9.38 1.03 -21.68
C LYS A 28 10.23 2.31 -21.74
N CYS A 29 9.65 3.40 -22.26
CA CYS A 29 10.32 4.69 -22.37
C CYS A 29 10.95 5.13 -21.03
N ARG A 30 12.27 5.32 -21.01
CA ARG A 30 13.04 5.73 -19.83
C ARG A 30 12.67 7.11 -19.29
N ARG A 31 11.99 7.95 -20.09
CA ARG A 31 11.57 9.30 -19.71
C ARG A 31 10.20 9.34 -19.03
N ARG A 32 9.51 8.21 -18.87
CA ARG A 32 8.15 8.18 -18.33
C ARG A 32 8.06 8.63 -16.86
N PHE A 33 9.14 8.49 -16.09
CA PHE A 33 9.20 9.00 -14.71
C PHE A 33 8.95 10.52 -14.64
N LEU A 34 9.19 11.26 -15.73
CA LEU A 34 8.90 12.70 -15.81
C LEU A 34 7.41 13.01 -15.60
N ILE A 35 6.51 12.06 -15.88
CA ILE A 35 5.08 12.20 -15.56
C ILE A 35 4.89 12.26 -14.05
N SER A 36 5.48 11.32 -13.31
CA SER A 36 5.46 11.30 -11.84
C SER A 36 6.04 12.59 -11.28
N VAL A 37 7.19 13.06 -11.80
CA VAL A 37 7.81 14.33 -11.38
C VAL A 37 6.85 15.50 -11.54
N ARG A 38 6.14 15.62 -12.67
CA ARG A 38 5.15 16.68 -12.90
C ARG A 38 3.97 16.61 -11.93
N ILE A 39 3.45 15.41 -11.69
CA ILE A 39 2.33 15.22 -10.74
C ILE A 39 2.77 15.58 -9.32
N LEU A 40 3.97 15.15 -8.91
CA LEU A 40 4.56 15.48 -7.60
C LEU A 40 4.83 16.98 -7.45
N SER A 41 5.14 17.69 -8.55
CA SER A 41 5.23 19.15 -8.56
C SER A 41 3.87 19.86 -8.65
N SER A 42 2.77 19.14 -8.45
CA SER A 42 1.39 19.65 -8.51
C SER A 42 1.02 20.27 -9.86
N SER A 43 1.66 19.85 -10.97
CA SER A 43 1.23 20.26 -12.30
C SER A 43 -0.20 19.78 -12.55
N PRO A 44 -1.06 20.56 -13.20
CA PRO A 44 -2.40 20.10 -13.58
C PRO A 44 -2.31 19.07 -14.71
N LYS A 45 -3.34 18.21 -14.81
CA LYS A 45 -3.41 17.15 -15.83
C LYS A 45 -3.28 17.68 -17.27
N SER A 46 -3.77 18.89 -17.52
CA SER A 46 -3.67 19.56 -18.83
C SER A 46 -2.25 19.88 -19.27
N GLU A 47 -1.29 19.96 -18.33
CA GLU A 47 0.13 20.19 -18.61
C GLU A 47 0.91 18.88 -18.79
N LEU A 48 0.28 17.71 -18.64
CA LEU A 48 0.96 16.44 -18.87
C LEU A 48 1.00 16.10 -20.37
N PRO A 49 2.01 15.33 -20.83
CA PRO A 49 1.96 14.69 -22.14
C PRO A 49 0.84 13.64 -22.16
N LEU A 50 -0.38 14.07 -22.51
CA LEU A 50 -1.62 13.30 -22.33
C LEU A 50 -1.57 11.90 -22.97
N PHE A 51 -0.91 11.76 -24.13
CA PHE A 51 -0.72 10.46 -24.75
C PHE A 51 0.03 9.50 -23.82
N CYS A 52 1.18 9.91 -23.30
CA CYS A 52 2.01 9.10 -22.42
C CYS A 52 1.30 8.82 -21.08
N TYR A 53 0.60 9.82 -20.53
CA TYR A 53 -0.20 9.68 -19.32
C TYR A 53 -1.33 8.64 -19.50
N ASN A 54 -2.09 8.74 -20.60
CA ASN A 54 -3.17 7.79 -20.88
C ASN A 54 -2.66 6.36 -21.10
N GLN A 55 -1.46 6.19 -21.67
CA GLN A 55 -0.81 4.87 -21.73
C GLN A 55 -0.47 4.32 -20.35
N VAL A 56 -0.08 5.18 -19.41
CA VAL A 56 0.15 4.79 -18.01
C VAL A 56 -1.14 4.30 -17.37
N VAL A 57 -2.21 5.11 -17.45
CA VAL A 57 -3.53 4.77 -16.89
C VAL A 57 -4.05 3.47 -17.52
N SER A 58 -3.96 3.32 -18.84
CA SER A 58 -4.38 2.11 -19.55
C SER A 58 -3.58 0.87 -19.12
N ASN A 59 -2.27 1.00 -18.92
CA ASN A 59 -1.44 -0.09 -18.44
C ASN A 59 -1.82 -0.49 -16.99
N ILE A 60 -2.16 0.47 -16.13
CA ILE A 60 -2.69 0.19 -14.78
C ILE A 60 -4.04 -0.51 -14.86
N THR A 61 -4.96 -0.07 -15.72
CA THR A 61 -6.26 -0.75 -15.92
C THR A 61 -6.05 -2.22 -16.30
N ARG A 62 -5.17 -2.47 -17.28
CA ARG A 62 -4.84 -3.84 -17.70
C ARG A 62 -4.22 -4.66 -16.57
N PHE A 63 -3.37 -4.05 -15.76
CA PHE A 63 -2.75 -4.68 -14.60
C PHE A 63 -3.80 -5.09 -13.55
N ILE A 64 -4.70 -4.16 -13.19
CA ILE A 64 -5.80 -4.41 -12.26
C ILE A 64 -6.73 -5.53 -12.77
N ASP A 65 -7.00 -5.54 -14.07
CA ASP A 65 -7.82 -6.56 -14.74
C ASP A 65 -7.13 -7.93 -14.90
N GLY A 66 -5.87 -8.09 -14.46
CA GLY A 66 -5.10 -9.32 -14.68
C GLY A 66 -4.76 -9.59 -16.14
N LYS A 67 -4.88 -8.59 -17.02
CA LYS A 67 -4.55 -8.69 -18.45
C LYS A 67 -3.05 -8.48 -18.66
N THR A 68 -2.54 -8.96 -19.80
CA THR A 68 -1.14 -8.72 -20.20
C THR A 68 -0.84 -7.22 -20.21
N THR A 69 0.19 -6.80 -19.47
CA THR A 69 0.66 -5.42 -19.40
C THR A 69 1.93 -5.24 -20.23
N LEU A 70 2.25 -3.99 -20.55
CA LEU A 70 3.48 -3.65 -21.24
C LEU A 70 4.68 -3.63 -20.27
N PHE A 71 4.39 -3.31 -19.01
CA PHE A 71 5.30 -3.30 -17.87
C PHE A 71 4.48 -3.40 -16.58
N THR A 72 5.06 -3.93 -15.51
CA THR A 72 4.45 -3.88 -14.17
C THR A 72 4.47 -2.43 -13.67
N PRO A 73 3.32 -1.84 -13.30
CA PRO A 73 3.24 -0.43 -12.94
C PRO A 73 3.68 -0.18 -11.50
N ILE A 74 4.94 -0.50 -11.17
CA ILE A 74 5.53 -0.30 -9.83
C ILE A 74 5.70 1.20 -9.53
N ASP A 75 5.21 1.64 -8.37
CA ASP A 75 5.33 3.02 -7.86
C ASP A 75 4.85 4.10 -8.86
N VAL A 76 3.81 3.77 -9.63
CA VAL A 76 3.32 4.66 -10.68
C VAL A 76 2.34 5.68 -10.12
N ILE A 77 2.58 6.96 -10.39
CA ILE A 77 1.75 8.06 -9.89
C ILE A 77 0.71 8.49 -10.93
N ILE A 78 -0.55 8.61 -10.52
CA ILE A 78 -1.69 9.13 -11.31
C ILE A 78 -2.53 10.10 -10.48
N TYR A 79 -3.37 10.92 -11.11
CA TYR A 79 -4.30 11.77 -10.36
C TYR A 79 -5.39 10.96 -9.65
N ASN A 80 -5.87 11.47 -8.52
CA ASN A 80 -6.96 10.86 -7.77
C ASN A 80 -8.22 10.66 -8.62
N GLU A 81 -8.52 11.59 -9.54
CA GLU A 81 -9.65 11.43 -10.47
C GLU A 81 -9.55 10.14 -11.28
N ASP A 82 -8.40 9.88 -11.90
CA ASP A 82 -8.19 8.67 -12.69
C ASP A 82 -8.13 7.44 -11.78
N PHE A 83 -7.52 7.54 -10.61
CA PHE A 83 -7.50 6.48 -9.60
C PHE A 83 -8.91 6.03 -9.21
N PHE A 84 -9.79 6.95 -8.81
CA PHE A 84 -11.16 6.58 -8.44
C PHE A 84 -11.95 6.05 -9.65
N ASN A 85 -11.73 6.58 -10.86
CA ASN A 85 -12.36 6.06 -12.07
C ASN A 85 -11.95 4.61 -12.37
N LEU A 86 -10.70 4.22 -12.09
CA LEU A 86 -10.21 2.86 -12.29
C LEU A 86 -10.95 1.83 -11.42
N PHE A 87 -11.27 2.17 -10.18
CA PHE A 87 -11.86 1.23 -9.23
C PHE A 87 -13.38 1.33 -9.10
N PHE A 88 -13.96 2.52 -9.27
CA PHE A 88 -15.38 2.79 -8.98
C PHE A 88 -16.17 3.26 -10.19
N GLY A 89 -15.52 3.48 -11.35
CA GLY A 89 -16.18 3.84 -12.60
C GLY A 89 -17.13 5.03 -12.45
N LYS A 90 -18.44 4.79 -12.59
CA LYS A 90 -19.48 5.84 -12.57
C LYS A 90 -19.60 6.54 -11.21
N ASP A 91 -19.28 5.85 -10.13
CA ASP A 91 -19.42 6.37 -8.76
C ASP A 91 -18.23 7.25 -8.34
N ALA A 92 -17.14 7.22 -9.12
CA ALA A 92 -15.89 7.92 -8.83
C ALA A 92 -16.07 9.42 -8.60
N LYS A 93 -16.91 10.08 -9.42
CA LYS A 93 -17.18 11.52 -9.32
C LYS A 93 -17.87 11.88 -8.00
N GLU A 94 -18.81 11.06 -7.55
CA GLU A 94 -19.52 11.28 -6.29
C GLU A 94 -18.58 11.06 -5.10
N ILE A 95 -17.78 9.99 -5.14
CA ILE A 95 -16.74 9.71 -4.13
C ILE A 95 -15.77 10.90 -4.03
N LEU A 96 -15.22 11.36 -5.15
CA LEU A 96 -14.25 12.46 -5.19
C LEU A 96 -14.82 13.80 -4.69
N ASN A 97 -16.13 14.03 -4.86
CA ASN A 97 -16.76 15.23 -4.29
C ASN A 97 -16.75 15.20 -2.76
N HIS A 98 -16.96 14.02 -2.15
CA HIS A 98 -16.91 13.87 -0.70
C HIS A 98 -15.49 13.84 -0.14
N THR A 99 -14.46 13.56 -0.95
CA THR A 99 -13.07 13.66 -0.50
C THR A 99 -12.56 15.10 -0.40
N LYS A 100 -13.36 16.12 -0.73
CA LYS A 100 -12.93 17.54 -0.61
C LYS A 100 -13.03 18.05 0.83
N ASP A 101 -14.07 17.65 1.55
CA ASP A 101 -14.35 18.18 2.90
C ASP A 101 -13.71 17.32 4.01
N LEU A 102 -13.29 16.09 3.70
CA LEU A 102 -12.48 15.18 4.55
C LEU A 102 -12.96 15.01 6.01
N THR A 103 -14.26 15.23 6.26
CA THR A 103 -14.88 15.03 7.57
C THR A 103 -15.27 13.57 7.81
N ASP A 104 -15.44 13.19 9.08
CA ASP A 104 -15.98 11.87 9.45
C ASP A 104 -17.35 11.57 8.81
N ASP A 105 -18.18 12.60 8.62
CA ASP A 105 -19.46 12.48 7.91
C ASP A 105 -19.25 12.19 6.42
N SER A 106 -18.26 12.82 5.79
CA SER A 106 -17.89 12.56 4.40
C SER A 106 -17.37 11.13 4.21
N ILE A 107 -16.57 10.63 5.15
CA ILE A 107 -16.12 9.22 5.16
C ILE A 107 -17.31 8.27 5.22
N LYS A 108 -18.28 8.51 6.12
CA LYS A 108 -19.51 7.71 6.21
C LYS A 108 -20.31 7.73 4.90
N LYS A 109 -20.38 8.87 4.23
CA LYS A 109 -21.03 9.01 2.92
C LYS A 109 -20.30 8.21 1.84
N ILE A 110 -18.97 8.31 1.76
CA ILE A 110 -18.15 7.52 0.81
C ILE A 110 -18.36 6.03 1.02
N VAL A 111 -18.28 5.54 2.26
CA VAL A 111 -18.53 4.12 2.58
C VAL A 111 -19.94 3.71 2.17
N LYS A 112 -20.94 4.57 2.38
CA LYS A 112 -22.32 4.30 1.95
C LYS A 112 -22.46 4.23 0.42
N ILE A 113 -21.79 5.10 -0.33
CA ILE A 113 -21.77 5.08 -1.80
C ILE A 113 -21.16 3.76 -2.29
N ILE A 114 -19.97 3.41 -1.79
CA ILE A 114 -19.26 2.19 -2.19
C ILE A 114 -20.10 0.95 -1.85
N SER A 115 -20.73 0.90 -0.67
CA SER A 115 -21.59 -0.24 -0.27
C SER A 115 -22.83 -0.44 -1.16
N LYS A 116 -23.27 0.60 -1.87
CA LYS A 116 -24.39 0.54 -2.81
C LYS A 116 -23.95 0.36 -4.25
N SER A 117 -22.66 0.55 -4.53
CA SER A 117 -22.11 0.36 -5.86
C SER A 117 -22.11 -1.12 -6.25
N ASN A 118 -22.03 -1.39 -7.55
CA ASN A 118 -21.82 -2.76 -8.05
C ASN A 118 -20.36 -3.22 -7.91
N THR A 119 -19.49 -2.36 -7.38
CA THR A 119 -18.06 -2.63 -7.21
C THR A 119 -17.88 -3.65 -6.09
N PRO A 120 -17.11 -4.73 -6.31
CA PRO A 120 -16.87 -5.75 -5.29
C PRO A 120 -15.84 -5.27 -4.24
N ALA A 121 -16.18 -4.24 -3.47
CA ALA A 121 -15.29 -3.57 -2.54
C ALA A 121 -15.66 -3.91 -1.08
N ILE A 122 -14.67 -4.33 -0.29
CA ILE A 122 -14.83 -4.71 1.12
C ILE A 122 -14.19 -3.63 2.00
N TYR A 123 -14.98 -2.98 2.85
CA TYR A 123 -14.47 -1.96 3.76
C TYR A 123 -13.74 -2.59 4.96
N SER A 124 -12.47 -2.28 5.12
CA SER A 124 -11.62 -2.76 6.21
C SER A 124 -11.86 -1.94 7.48
N LYS A 125 -12.69 -2.45 8.39
CA LYS A 125 -12.94 -1.84 9.70
C LYS A 125 -11.85 -2.14 10.75
N THR A 126 -10.71 -2.70 10.33
CA THR A 126 -9.73 -3.34 11.22
C THR A 126 -9.06 -2.42 12.24
N ARG A 127 -9.10 -1.09 12.07
CA ARG A 127 -8.40 -0.17 12.99
C ARG A 127 -8.85 -0.23 14.46
N LYS A 128 -10.06 -0.72 14.76
CA LYS A 128 -10.63 -0.49 16.10
C LYS A 128 -10.71 -1.70 17.02
N GLU A 129 -10.97 -2.93 16.57
CA GLU A 129 -11.43 -3.94 17.55
C GLU A 129 -10.99 -5.40 17.38
N ARG A 130 -10.67 -5.94 16.20
CA ARG A 130 -10.38 -7.39 16.06
C ARG A 130 -9.45 -7.76 14.90
N PRO A 131 -8.22 -8.22 15.17
CA PRO A 131 -7.42 -8.99 14.21
C PRO A 131 -8.24 -10.21 13.72
N GLY A 132 -8.23 -10.53 12.43
CA GLY A 132 -8.94 -11.71 11.89
C GLY A 132 -10.38 -11.46 11.42
N ILE A 133 -10.85 -10.21 11.48
CA ILE A 133 -12.20 -9.88 10.98
C ILE A 133 -12.30 -10.01 9.47
N LEU A 134 -11.24 -9.70 8.73
CA LEU A 134 -11.20 -9.88 7.28
C LEU A 134 -11.28 -11.36 6.94
N ARG A 135 -10.57 -12.27 7.63
CA ARG A 135 -10.72 -13.72 7.47
C ARG A 135 -12.15 -14.19 7.77
N THR A 136 -12.81 -13.56 8.74
CA THR A 136 -14.22 -13.84 9.05
C THR A 136 -15.14 -13.33 7.95
N ILE A 137 -14.89 -12.14 7.40
CA ILE A 137 -15.63 -11.56 6.27
C ILE A 137 -15.43 -12.44 5.03
N LEU A 138 -14.19 -12.71 4.65
CA LEU A 138 -13.79 -13.57 3.53
C LEU A 138 -14.36 -15.00 3.65
N LYS A 139 -14.41 -15.59 4.86
CA LYS A 139 -15.02 -16.92 5.10
C LYS A 139 -16.55 -16.90 5.13
N ARG A 140 -17.17 -15.83 5.63
CA ARG A 140 -18.64 -15.71 5.71
C ARG A 140 -19.25 -15.32 4.37
N GLU A 141 -18.58 -14.43 3.65
CA GLU A 141 -18.89 -14.09 2.27
C GLU A 141 -18.31 -15.19 1.37
N LYS A 142 -18.99 -16.34 1.33
CA LYS A 142 -18.68 -17.48 0.44
C LYS A 142 -18.72 -17.15 -1.08
N MET A 143 -18.69 -15.87 -1.44
CA MET A 143 -18.53 -15.36 -2.79
C MET A 143 -17.70 -14.07 -2.74
N ILE A 144 -16.42 -14.17 -2.45
CA ILE A 144 -15.47 -13.16 -2.94
C ILE A 144 -15.61 -13.21 -4.46
N ARG A 145 -16.32 -12.24 -5.04
CA ARG A 145 -16.46 -12.17 -6.49
C ARG A 145 -15.07 -12.00 -7.07
N GLU A 146 -14.78 -12.66 -8.17
CA GLU A 146 -13.54 -12.42 -8.91
C GLU A 146 -13.36 -10.90 -9.13
N GLY A 147 -12.18 -10.38 -8.81
CA GLY A 147 -11.88 -8.95 -8.86
C GLY A 147 -12.28 -8.15 -7.62
N SER A 148 -12.68 -8.79 -6.52
CA SER A 148 -12.92 -8.11 -5.25
C SER A 148 -11.65 -7.48 -4.70
N PHE A 149 -11.80 -6.37 -3.97
CA PHE A 149 -10.68 -5.70 -3.31
C PHE A 149 -11.08 -5.17 -1.93
N ILE A 150 -10.08 -5.05 -1.06
CA ILE A 150 -10.23 -4.48 0.27
C ILE A 150 -9.86 -3.01 0.18
N TYR A 151 -10.58 -2.14 0.90
CA TYR A 151 -10.23 -0.74 1.00
C TYR A 151 -10.32 -0.22 2.43
N ASP A 152 -9.50 0.77 2.76
CA ASP A 152 -9.61 1.58 3.97
C ASP A 152 -9.46 3.06 3.60
N LEU A 153 -10.00 3.96 4.41
CA LEU A 153 -9.87 5.39 4.21
C LEU A 153 -9.88 6.14 5.54
N ASN A 154 -9.15 7.25 5.57
CA ASN A 154 -9.24 8.27 6.60
C ASN A 154 -9.28 9.66 5.93
N PRO A 155 -9.22 10.76 6.69
CA PRO A 155 -9.20 12.11 6.10
C PRO A 155 -8.02 12.37 5.15
N ASN A 156 -6.91 11.64 5.27
CA ASN A 156 -5.69 11.94 4.50
C ASN A 156 -5.48 10.98 3.32
N PHE A 157 -5.89 9.73 3.47
CA PHE A 157 -5.54 8.64 2.57
C PHE A 157 -6.73 7.75 2.25
N PHE A 158 -6.75 7.24 1.02
CA PHE A 158 -7.61 6.15 0.59
C PHE A 158 -6.72 5.02 0.08
N ILE A 159 -6.80 3.85 0.70
CA ILE A 159 -5.98 2.70 0.38
C ILE A 159 -6.85 1.60 -0.21
N ILE A 160 -6.36 0.99 -1.29
CA ILE A 160 -6.93 -0.21 -1.90
C ILE A 160 -5.88 -1.31 -1.88
N TRP A 161 -6.31 -2.50 -1.49
CA TRP A 161 -5.54 -3.73 -1.55
C TRP A 161 -6.25 -4.74 -2.46
N ARG A 162 -5.57 -5.17 -3.53
CA ARG A 162 -6.10 -6.13 -4.51
C ARG A 162 -4.99 -7.03 -5.02
N SER A 163 -5.16 -8.35 -4.98
CA SER A 163 -4.21 -9.33 -5.56
C SER A 163 -2.74 -9.05 -5.18
N ASN A 164 -2.46 -8.87 -3.88
CA ASN A 164 -1.15 -8.47 -3.33
C ASN A 164 -0.58 -7.13 -3.83
N THR A 165 -1.40 -6.31 -4.47
CA THR A 165 -1.04 -4.97 -4.91
C THR A 165 -1.66 -3.95 -3.98
N LEU A 166 -0.81 -3.05 -3.49
CA LEU A 166 -1.22 -1.90 -2.69
C LEU A 166 -1.34 -0.65 -3.57
N PHE A 167 -2.43 0.09 -3.41
CA PHE A 167 -2.64 1.39 -4.04
C PHE A 167 -3.00 2.41 -2.96
N ILE A 168 -2.41 3.61 -3.05
CA ILE A 168 -2.55 4.64 -2.02
C ILE A 168 -2.85 5.97 -2.70
N ALA A 169 -4.04 6.52 -2.48
CA ALA A 169 -4.39 7.89 -2.83
C ALA A 169 -4.12 8.82 -1.65
N ASP A 170 -3.25 9.82 -1.82
CA ASP A 170 -3.14 10.94 -0.89
C ASP A 170 -4.19 11.98 -1.31
N LEU A 171 -5.24 12.10 -0.49
CA LEU A 171 -6.40 12.94 -0.76
C LEU A 171 -6.05 14.43 -0.66
N ARG A 172 -5.01 14.77 0.10
CA ARG A 172 -4.55 16.15 0.28
C ARG A 172 -3.71 16.60 -0.92
N LYS A 173 -2.89 15.71 -1.45
CA LYS A 173 -1.99 16.01 -2.58
C LYS A 173 -2.66 15.82 -3.95
N GLY A 174 -3.81 15.14 -4.01
CA GLY A 174 -4.59 15.00 -5.25
C GLY A 174 -4.07 13.91 -6.21
N TYR A 175 -3.18 13.04 -5.74
CA TYR A 175 -2.64 11.94 -6.54
C TYR A 175 -2.62 10.61 -5.78
N ALA A 176 -2.54 9.53 -6.53
CA ALA A 176 -2.40 8.18 -6.04
C ALA A 176 -1.14 7.51 -6.58
N ILE A 177 -0.53 6.68 -5.74
CA ILE A 177 0.58 5.81 -6.07
C ILE A 177 0.01 4.40 -6.26
N CYS A 178 0.26 3.83 -7.43
CA CYS A 178 -0.22 2.52 -7.83
C CYS A 178 0.89 1.48 -7.68
N ASN A 179 0.54 0.31 -7.13
CA ASN A 179 1.47 -0.78 -6.85
C ASN A 179 2.71 -0.31 -6.07
N VAL A 180 2.46 0.14 -4.84
CA VAL A 180 3.47 0.78 -4.01
C VAL A 180 4.44 -0.25 -3.44
N HIS A 181 5.73 -0.07 -3.71
CA HIS A 181 6.82 -0.95 -3.31
C HIS A 181 7.98 -0.15 -2.72
N ARG A 182 8.59 0.72 -3.51
CA ARG A 182 9.87 1.38 -3.18
C ARG A 182 9.69 2.81 -2.70
N GLU A 183 8.47 3.34 -2.79
CA GLU A 183 8.19 4.67 -2.27
C GLU A 183 8.37 4.71 -0.74
N PRO A 184 9.06 5.73 -0.21
CA PRO A 184 9.18 5.93 1.23
C PRO A 184 7.80 6.13 1.88
N ILE A 185 7.66 5.59 3.10
CA ILE A 185 6.43 5.75 3.86
C ILE A 185 6.47 7.10 4.59
N GLU A 186 5.85 8.11 4.00
CA GLU A 186 5.90 9.49 4.50
C GLU A 186 5.01 9.75 5.73
N SER A 187 4.07 8.86 6.05
CA SER A 187 3.05 9.10 7.08
C SER A 187 2.74 7.85 7.92
N LEU A 188 2.64 8.06 9.23
CA LEU A 188 2.18 7.06 10.20
C LEU A 188 0.78 6.55 9.91
N ASP A 189 -0.11 7.42 9.43
CA ASP A 189 -1.47 7.05 9.04
C ASP A 189 -1.48 5.92 8.02
N ILE A 190 -0.52 5.92 7.08
CA ILE A 190 -0.40 4.86 6.08
C ILE A 190 0.02 3.56 6.77
N LEU A 191 1.00 3.61 7.68
CA LEU A 191 1.41 2.43 8.46
C LEU A 191 0.22 1.85 9.24
N GLU A 192 -0.54 2.70 9.95
CA GLU A 192 -1.74 2.29 10.69
C GLU A 192 -2.79 1.61 9.82
N MET A 193 -2.87 1.99 8.54
CA MET A 193 -3.79 1.40 7.58
C MET A 193 -3.30 0.06 7.01
N ILE A 194 -2.01 -0.04 6.68
CA ILE A 194 -1.47 -1.23 6.01
C ILE A 194 -1.13 -2.36 6.98
N ILE A 195 -0.73 -2.03 8.22
CA ILE A 195 -0.32 -3.04 9.21
C ILE A 195 -1.44 -4.04 9.49
N PRO A 196 -2.71 -3.62 9.72
CA PRO A 196 -3.81 -4.57 9.88
C PRO A 196 -4.08 -5.43 8.65
N LEU A 197 -3.74 -4.94 7.44
CA LEU A 197 -3.87 -5.72 6.21
C LEU A 197 -2.77 -6.78 6.11
N TYR A 198 -1.52 -6.42 6.42
CA TYR A 198 -0.38 -7.35 6.42
C TYR A 198 -0.44 -8.40 7.54
N SER A 199 -1.06 -8.05 8.67
CA SER A 199 -1.26 -8.95 9.81
C SER A 199 -2.47 -9.85 9.64
N GLU A 200 -3.30 -9.62 8.61
CA GLU A 200 -4.54 -10.35 8.46
C GLU A 200 -4.29 -11.85 8.25
N GLY A 201 -5.02 -12.66 9.00
CA GLY A 201 -4.86 -14.11 9.00
C GLY A 201 -3.66 -14.62 9.79
N LYS A 202 -2.84 -13.73 10.36
CA LYS A 202 -1.66 -14.06 11.15
C LYS A 202 -1.95 -13.88 12.64
N GLU A 203 -1.31 -14.68 13.50
CA GLU A 203 -1.53 -14.66 14.96
C GLU A 203 -0.65 -13.61 15.68
N PHE A 204 -0.31 -12.51 15.01
CA PHE A 204 0.45 -11.40 15.59
C PHE A 204 -0.47 -10.25 15.98
N GLN A 205 -0.12 -9.56 17.06
CA GLN A 205 -0.64 -8.25 17.41
C GLN A 205 0.44 -7.22 17.09
N ILE A 206 0.21 -6.38 16.09
CA ILE A 206 1.14 -5.31 15.79
C ILE A 206 0.59 -4.01 16.33
N THR A 207 1.44 -3.31 17.07
CA THR A 207 1.15 -2.01 17.64
C THR A 207 2.21 -1.04 17.13
N LEU A 208 1.77 0.08 16.58
CA LEU A 208 2.70 1.18 16.29
C LEU A 208 3.01 1.90 17.61
N GLN A 209 4.29 2.14 17.86
CA GLN A 209 4.74 2.95 18.98
C GLN A 209 5.61 4.09 18.46
N GLU A 210 5.20 5.31 18.75
CA GLU A 210 6.07 6.47 18.62
C GLU A 210 7.15 6.40 19.69
N ILE A 211 8.41 6.63 19.31
CA ILE A 211 9.51 6.68 20.27
C ILE A 211 9.64 8.13 20.73
N ASP A 212 9.15 8.44 21.93
CA ASP A 212 9.17 9.79 22.52
C ASP A 212 10.56 10.46 22.47
N GLN A 213 11.62 9.67 22.55
CA GLN A 213 13.01 10.15 22.57
C GLN A 213 13.53 10.59 21.18
N PHE A 214 12.84 10.24 20.10
CA PHE A 214 13.26 10.55 18.73
C PHE A 214 12.04 10.86 17.83
N PRO A 215 11.55 12.12 17.79
CA PRO A 215 10.33 12.51 17.06
C PRO A 215 10.39 12.33 15.53
N ALA A 216 11.52 11.87 14.98
CA ALA A 216 11.69 11.51 13.57
C ALA A 216 11.75 9.99 13.32
N LYS A 217 11.65 9.18 14.38
CA LYS A 217 11.75 7.72 14.32
C LYS A 217 10.46 7.09 14.81
N THR A 218 9.93 6.19 14.00
CA THR A 218 8.80 5.36 14.36
C THR A 218 9.31 3.96 14.65
N SER A 219 8.81 3.30 15.69
CA SER A 219 9.01 1.85 15.83
C SER A 219 7.73 1.10 15.55
N LEU A 220 7.89 0.02 14.81
CA LEU A 220 6.90 -1.03 14.71
C LEU A 220 7.15 -2.00 15.87
N GLN A 221 6.21 -2.09 16.80
CA GLN A 221 6.24 -3.12 17.83
C GLN A 221 5.33 -4.27 17.39
N ILE A 222 5.91 -5.45 17.21
CA ILE A 222 5.22 -6.65 16.77
C ILE A 222 5.18 -7.61 17.96
N GLY A 223 4.02 -7.74 18.59
CA GLY A 223 3.75 -8.77 19.59
C GLY A 223 3.29 -10.07 18.93
N ILE A 224 3.88 -11.20 19.29
CA ILE A 224 3.50 -12.53 18.80
C ILE A 224 2.95 -13.35 19.95
N ASN A 225 1.71 -13.83 19.80
CA ASN A 225 1.08 -14.52 20.92
C ASN A 225 1.82 -15.80 21.32
N ARG A 226 2.07 -16.04 22.62
CA ARG A 226 2.70 -17.29 23.07
C ARG A 226 1.90 -18.53 22.66
N LYS A 227 0.56 -18.41 22.51
CA LYS A 227 -0.28 -19.49 21.97
C LYS A 227 0.12 -19.89 20.55
N ALA A 228 0.55 -18.93 19.74
CA ALA A 228 1.02 -19.14 18.37
C ALA A 228 2.35 -19.92 18.30
N LEU A 229 3.14 -19.86 19.38
CA LEU A 229 4.46 -20.48 19.48
C LEU A 229 4.44 -21.84 20.19
N LYS A 230 3.26 -22.32 20.64
CA LYS A 230 3.13 -23.53 21.49
C LYS A 230 3.71 -24.82 20.92
N ASN A 231 3.88 -24.89 19.60
CA ASN A 231 4.34 -26.09 18.92
C ASN A 231 5.86 -26.09 18.64
N ILE A 232 6.57 -25.03 19.02
CA ILE A 232 8.01 -24.89 18.80
C ILE A 232 8.72 -25.12 20.13
N ALA A 233 9.69 -26.04 20.16
CA ALA A 233 10.50 -26.26 21.35
C ALA A 233 11.35 -25.03 21.66
N ASP A 234 11.57 -24.72 22.94
CA ASP A 234 12.28 -23.51 23.38
C ASP A 234 13.68 -23.36 22.70
N GLU A 235 14.43 -24.46 22.56
CA GLU A 235 15.74 -24.46 21.87
C GLU A 235 15.65 -24.11 20.38
N GLN A 236 14.58 -24.53 19.70
CA GLN A 236 14.34 -24.19 18.30
C GLN A 236 13.89 -22.74 18.15
N LEU A 237 13.17 -22.22 19.16
CA LEU A 237 12.67 -20.86 19.21
C LEU A 237 13.83 -19.86 19.24
N ASP A 238 14.80 -20.06 20.13
CA ASP A 238 16.00 -19.21 20.24
C ASP A 238 16.82 -19.20 18.95
N LYS A 239 16.94 -20.36 18.30
CA LYS A 239 17.60 -20.47 17.00
C LYS A 239 16.89 -19.66 15.92
N LYS A 240 15.57 -19.82 15.78
CA LYS A 240 14.77 -19.06 14.81
C LYS A 240 14.81 -17.55 15.07
N PHE A 241 14.85 -17.13 16.34
CA PHE A 241 14.98 -15.72 16.67
C PHE A 241 16.34 -15.15 16.29
N THR A 242 17.40 -15.91 16.52
CA THR A 242 18.74 -15.55 16.06
C THR A 242 18.74 -15.39 14.53
N GLU A 243 18.18 -16.36 13.80
CA GLU A 243 18.07 -16.31 12.33
C GLU A 243 17.30 -15.07 11.85
N ILE A 244 16.16 -14.73 12.47
CA ILE A 244 15.39 -13.53 12.12
C ILE A 244 16.12 -12.24 12.46
N THR A 245 16.83 -12.21 13.59
CA THR A 245 17.63 -11.03 13.98
C THR A 245 18.73 -10.80 12.94
N GLU A 246 19.42 -11.87 12.55
CA GLU A 246 20.46 -11.84 11.52
C GLU A 246 19.91 -11.41 10.15
N GLU A 247 18.68 -11.79 9.82
CA GLU A 247 18.03 -11.41 8.56
C GLU A 247 17.53 -9.95 8.56
N LEU A 248 16.99 -9.46 9.68
CA LEU A 248 16.45 -8.10 9.80
C LEU A 248 17.54 -7.04 10.06
N SER A 249 18.55 -7.36 10.86
CA SER A 249 19.57 -6.41 11.31
C SER A 249 20.33 -5.65 10.20
N PRO A 250 20.61 -6.22 9.00
CA PRO A 250 21.29 -5.49 7.93
C PRO A 250 20.44 -4.34 7.37
N LYS A 251 19.11 -4.47 7.39
CA LYS A 251 18.17 -3.45 6.91
C LYS A 251 17.67 -2.55 8.03
N PHE A 252 17.54 -3.08 9.24
CA PHE A 252 17.02 -2.38 10.41
C PHE A 252 18.04 -2.45 11.54
N ALA A 253 18.90 -1.41 11.60
CA ALA A 253 20.03 -1.36 12.55
C ALA A 253 19.64 -1.49 14.04
N ARG A 254 18.35 -1.36 14.38
CA ARG A 254 17.82 -1.55 15.73
C ARG A 254 16.60 -2.47 15.67
N THR A 255 16.88 -3.77 15.59
CA THR A 255 15.91 -4.81 15.90
C THR A 255 16.21 -5.35 17.28
N THR A 256 15.24 -5.28 18.20
CA THR A 256 15.39 -5.85 19.55
C THR A 256 14.25 -6.82 19.87
N PHE A 257 14.57 -7.81 20.70
CA PHE A 257 13.65 -8.86 21.11
C PHE A 257 13.54 -8.81 22.63
N ASN A 258 12.32 -8.71 23.13
CA ASN A 258 12.04 -8.77 24.56
C ASN A 258 11.00 -9.85 24.81
N PHE A 259 11.33 -10.78 25.71
CA PHE A 259 10.34 -11.66 26.32
C PHE A 259 9.68 -10.91 27.47
N THR A 260 8.35 -10.98 27.57
CA THR A 260 7.65 -10.45 28.75
C THR A 260 6.90 -11.57 29.47
N ASP A 261 6.84 -11.50 30.80
CA ASP A 261 6.24 -12.54 31.65
C ASP A 261 4.74 -12.74 31.41
N LYS A 262 4.06 -11.76 30.82
CA LYS A 262 2.60 -11.71 30.72
C LYS A 262 2.07 -12.16 29.38
N LEU A 263 2.80 -11.89 28.31
CA LEU A 263 2.40 -12.12 26.94
C LEU A 263 3.68 -12.10 26.10
N ASP A 264 3.84 -13.10 25.26
CA ASP A 264 4.17 -12.81 23.86
C ASP A 264 5.61 -12.34 23.56
N LEU A 265 6.18 -12.86 22.48
CA LEU A 265 7.44 -12.34 21.96
C LEU A 265 7.17 -10.93 21.44
N GLN A 266 7.88 -9.93 21.94
CA GLN A 266 7.83 -8.58 21.39
C GLN A 266 9.06 -8.33 20.53
N ILE A 267 8.84 -8.16 19.23
CA ILE A 267 9.85 -7.76 18.25
C ILE A 267 9.67 -6.28 18.01
N TYR A 268 10.70 -5.51 18.31
CA TYR A 268 10.75 -4.09 17.97
C TYR A 268 11.56 -3.93 16.70
N VAL A 269 10.94 -3.35 15.68
CA VAL A 269 11.62 -2.99 14.44
C VAL A 269 11.53 -1.49 14.27
N GLU A 270 12.66 -0.79 14.35
CA GLU A 270 12.70 0.64 14.05
C GLU A 270 12.46 0.87 12.55
N VAL A 271 11.36 1.54 12.21
CA VAL A 271 11.01 1.93 10.84
C VAL A 271 11.35 3.41 10.68
N GLN A 272 12.36 3.69 9.86
CA GLN A 272 12.75 5.06 9.54
C GLN A 272 11.79 5.66 8.50
N ARG A 273 11.72 6.99 8.41
CA ARG A 273 10.96 7.68 7.34
C ARG A 273 11.41 7.31 5.92
N THR A 274 12.64 6.82 5.78
CA THR A 274 13.19 6.32 4.52
C THR A 274 12.82 4.87 4.22
N SER A 275 12.15 4.18 5.15
CA SER A 275 11.71 2.81 4.93
C SER A 275 10.63 2.76 3.87
N THR A 276 10.72 1.75 3.03
CA THR A 276 9.80 1.52 1.91
C THR A 276 8.71 0.52 2.29
N PHE A 277 7.71 0.34 1.43
CA PHE A 277 6.69 -0.69 1.63
C PHE A 277 7.27 -2.10 1.51
N ASP A 278 8.26 -2.29 0.62
CA ASP A 278 9.01 -3.54 0.52
C ASP A 278 9.76 -3.87 1.81
N ASP A 279 10.29 -2.85 2.51
CA ASP A 279 10.96 -3.04 3.81
C ASP A 279 9.97 -3.50 4.88
N VAL A 280 8.81 -2.87 4.96
CA VAL A 280 7.75 -3.28 5.90
C VAL A 280 7.23 -4.68 5.57
N ASN A 281 6.96 -4.97 4.29
CA ASN A 281 6.53 -6.29 3.84
C ASN A 281 7.60 -7.36 4.13
N PHE A 282 8.88 -7.03 3.96
CA PHE A 282 10.00 -7.91 4.31
C PHE A 282 9.96 -8.28 5.79
N VAL A 283 9.82 -7.30 6.69
CA VAL A 283 9.66 -7.56 8.14
C VAL A 283 8.51 -8.53 8.41
N PHE A 284 7.35 -8.30 7.78
CA PHE A 284 6.19 -9.19 7.95
C PHE A 284 6.44 -10.60 7.45
N ASN A 285 7.07 -10.75 6.30
CA ASN A 285 7.33 -12.06 5.70
C ASN A 285 8.35 -12.84 6.52
N THR A 286 9.46 -12.19 6.92
CA THR A 286 10.48 -12.78 7.78
C THR A 286 9.88 -13.22 9.12
N ILE A 287 9.05 -12.40 9.76
CA ILE A 287 8.40 -12.80 11.03
C ILE A 287 7.39 -13.94 10.84
N SER A 288 6.77 -14.04 9.67
CA SER A 288 5.81 -15.11 9.39
C SER A 288 6.46 -16.48 9.26
N THR A 289 7.76 -16.57 8.94
CA THR A 289 8.48 -17.84 8.87
C THR A 289 8.58 -18.51 10.24
N LEU A 290 8.54 -17.75 11.34
CA LEU A 290 8.51 -18.30 12.71
C LEU A 290 7.40 -19.31 12.89
N MET A 291 6.25 -19.04 12.26
CA MET A 291 5.02 -19.71 12.60
C MET A 291 4.78 -21.03 11.87
N GLU A 292 5.56 -21.36 10.83
CA GLU A 292 5.75 -22.68 10.17
C GLU A 292 4.53 -23.64 10.00
N ALA A 293 3.31 -23.18 10.25
CA ALA A 293 2.07 -23.88 10.00
C ALA A 293 1.49 -23.27 8.74
N GLU A 294 1.34 -24.08 7.70
CA GLU A 294 0.63 -23.81 6.43
C GLU A 294 -0.01 -22.43 6.43
N SER A 295 0.79 -21.41 6.11
CA SER A 295 0.25 -20.10 5.87
C SER A 295 -0.57 -20.28 4.60
N ILE A 296 -1.87 -20.56 4.76
CA ILE A 296 -2.87 -20.27 3.74
C ILE A 296 -2.69 -18.78 3.53
N ASN A 297 -1.85 -18.46 2.55
CA ASN A 297 -1.74 -17.14 2.02
C ASN A 297 -3.11 -16.96 1.38
N LEU A 298 -4.08 -16.44 2.15
CA LEU A 298 -5.44 -16.12 1.66
C LEU A 298 -5.36 -15.27 0.38
N LEU A 299 -4.22 -14.61 0.18
CA LEU A 299 -3.84 -13.79 -0.95
C LEU A 299 -3.34 -14.56 -2.19
N ASN A 300 -2.94 -15.82 -2.06
CA ASN A 300 -2.70 -16.72 -3.21
C ASN A 300 -4.00 -17.39 -3.68
N GLU A 301 -5.07 -17.34 -2.88
CA GLU A 301 -6.38 -17.94 -3.17
C GLU A 301 -7.43 -16.91 -3.68
N ILE A 302 -7.11 -15.61 -3.68
CA ILE A 302 -7.94 -14.50 -4.22
C ILE A 302 -7.29 -13.96 -5.50
#